data_AF-A0A9P6YPC5-F1
#
_entry.id   AF-A0A9P6YPC5-F1
#
_cell.length_a   1.000
_cell.length_b   1.000
_cell.length_c   1.000
_cell.angle_alpha   90.00
_cell.angle_beta   90.00
_cell.angle_gamma   90.00
#
_symmetry.space_group_name_H-M   'P 1'
#
loop_
_entity.id
_entity.type
_entity.pdbx_description
1 polymer ?
#
loop_
_entity_poly.entity_id
_entity_poly.type
_entity_poly.pdbx_seq_one_letter_code
_entity_poly.pdbx_strand_id
1 'polypeptide(L)'
;MTSLLLLPYILTFIITIITYFLFNNKKNPKTFKSFKLIEKTPISHNTSKYRFQLPHPDDVLGLPIGQHISIMAEINGKQISRSYTPTSSDQGKGYFDLVIKSYPTGNISKLMDELKVGDSIGIRGPKGNFAYKRNMVKAIGMIAGGTGITPMLQIIRTICNDPLDKTKINLIFANVTKDDILLKDELDEMSAKSAEQFRVHYVLEKPPKDWTGDAGLVTQEMIKTHCPAPADDIKLLLCGPQPMIKMLISAITELGYVRPRAVSRMDDQVYKF
;
A
#
# COMPACT_ATOMS: atom_id res chain seq x y z
N MET A 1 37.38 -42.21 22.32
CA MET A 1 37.84 -40.80 22.39
C MET A 1 37.27 -39.88 21.29
N THR A 2 36.34 -40.34 20.44
CA THR A 2 35.82 -39.58 19.29
C THR A 2 34.43 -38.95 19.48
N SER A 3 33.63 -39.35 20.49
CA SER A 3 32.27 -38.81 20.66
C SER A 3 32.21 -37.45 21.38
N LEU A 4 33.19 -37.11 22.23
CA LEU A 4 33.21 -35.81 22.92
C LEU A 4 33.59 -34.64 22.00
N LEU A 5 34.28 -34.89 20.88
CA LEU A 5 34.72 -33.84 19.95
C LEU A 5 33.60 -33.34 19.03
N LEU A 6 32.50 -34.09 18.90
CA LEU A 6 31.36 -33.74 18.04
C LEU A 6 30.23 -33.01 18.80
N LEU A 7 30.21 -33.11 20.13
CA LEU A 7 29.20 -32.46 20.98
C LEU A 7 29.05 -30.94 20.74
N PRO A 8 30.14 -30.13 20.66
CA PRO A 8 30.00 -28.70 20.44
C PRO A 8 29.45 -28.38 19.05
N TYR A 9 29.81 -29.15 18.03
CA TYR A 9 29.29 -28.97 16.66
C TYR A 9 27.80 -29.32 16.57
N ILE A 10 27.36 -30.40 17.21
CA ILE A 10 25.95 -30.79 17.30
C ILE A 10 25.15 -29.72 18.04
N LEU A 11 25.68 -29.18 19.15
CA LEU A 11 25.02 -28.13 19.91
C LEU A 11 24.89 -26.83 19.09
N THR A 12 25.95 -26.43 18.38
CA THR A 12 25.89 -25.26 17.49
C THR A 12 24.91 -25.46 16.33
N PHE A 13 24.85 -26.65 15.74
CA PHE A 13 23.92 -26.96 14.65
C PHE A 13 22.47 -26.96 15.14
N ILE A 14 22.19 -27.53 16.31
CA ILE A 14 20.86 -27.49 16.94
C ILE A 14 20.48 -26.05 17.29
N ILE A 15 21.39 -25.26 17.88
CA ILE A 15 21.12 -23.84 18.18
C ILE A 15 20.85 -23.07 16.90
N THR A 16 21.60 -23.32 15.82
CA THR A 16 21.41 -22.66 14.51
C THR A 16 20.10 -23.06 13.86
N ILE A 17 19.69 -24.32 13.95
CA ILE A 17 18.38 -24.80 13.48
C ILE A 17 17.26 -24.19 14.33
N ILE A 18 17.40 -24.16 15.65
CA ILE A 18 16.40 -23.58 16.56
C ILE A 18 16.29 -22.08 16.33
N THR A 19 17.40 -21.34 16.23
CA THR A 19 17.38 -19.92 15.87
C THR A 19 16.81 -19.73 14.47
N TYR A 20 17.21 -20.52 13.48
CA TYR A 20 16.63 -20.48 12.14
C TYR A 20 15.12 -20.68 12.17
N PHE A 21 14.60 -21.69 12.88
CA PHE A 21 13.16 -21.95 13.00
C PHE A 21 12.43 -20.89 13.83
N LEU A 22 13.03 -20.38 14.91
CA LEU A 22 12.46 -19.29 15.72
C LEU A 22 12.42 -17.97 14.95
N PHE A 23 13.42 -17.69 14.12
CA PHE A 23 13.45 -16.51 13.24
C PHE A 23 12.54 -16.68 12.01
N ASN A 24 12.44 -17.88 11.42
CA ASN A 24 11.58 -18.12 10.24
C ASN A 24 10.09 -18.30 10.59
N ASN A 25 9.73 -18.65 11.83
CA ASN A 25 8.32 -18.77 12.22
C ASN A 25 7.59 -17.43 12.36
N LYS A 26 8.25 -16.28 12.14
CA LYS A 26 7.65 -14.98 12.43
C LYS A 26 6.45 -14.61 11.56
N LYS A 27 6.17 -15.26 10.42
CA LYS A 27 5.02 -14.90 9.56
C LYS A 27 4.40 -16.10 8.87
N ASN A 28 3.51 -16.81 9.55
CA ASN A 28 2.61 -17.75 8.88
C ASN A 28 1.44 -16.98 8.24
N PRO A 29 1.37 -16.84 6.91
CA PRO A 29 0.36 -16.01 6.23
C PRO A 29 -1.05 -16.64 6.29
N LYS A 30 -1.22 -17.82 6.89
CA LYS A 30 -2.51 -18.52 7.00
C LYS A 30 -3.27 -18.24 8.29
N THR A 31 -2.59 -17.79 9.36
CA THR A 31 -3.20 -17.60 10.69
C THR A 31 -3.60 -16.16 10.93
N PHE A 32 -4.80 -15.95 11.46
CA PHE A 32 -5.24 -14.62 11.90
C PHE A 32 -4.57 -14.26 13.22
N LYS A 33 -4.14 -13.00 13.32
CA LYS A 33 -3.65 -12.41 14.56
C LYS A 33 -4.58 -11.25 14.94
N SER A 34 -4.90 -11.17 16.22
CA SER A 34 -5.72 -10.10 16.77
C SER A 34 -4.85 -8.88 17.09
N PHE A 35 -5.26 -7.70 16.66
CA PHE A 35 -4.57 -6.45 16.96
C PHE A 35 -5.53 -5.42 17.53
N LYS A 36 -5.11 -4.79 18.63
CA LYS A 36 -5.91 -3.83 19.39
C LYS A 36 -5.79 -2.42 18.82
N LEU A 37 -6.92 -1.75 18.60
CA LEU A 37 -6.98 -0.34 18.24
C LEU A 37 -6.59 0.50 19.46
N ILE A 38 -5.53 1.29 19.33
CA ILE A 38 -5.04 2.18 20.39
C ILE A 38 -5.26 3.66 20.09
N GLU A 39 -5.50 4.03 18.83
CA GLU A 39 -5.78 5.41 18.42
C GLU A 39 -6.66 5.43 17.17
N LYS A 40 -7.66 6.32 17.14
CA LYS A 40 -8.46 6.65 15.95
C LYS A 40 -8.41 8.15 15.73
N THR A 41 -7.86 8.59 14.59
CA THR A 41 -7.72 10.00 14.24
C THR A 41 -8.56 10.30 13.00
N PRO A 42 -9.58 11.18 13.06
CA PRO A 42 -10.28 11.65 11.86
C PRO A 42 -9.33 12.38 10.91
N ILE A 43 -9.41 12.08 9.61
CA ILE A 43 -8.66 12.78 8.54
C ILE A 43 -9.60 13.65 7.71
N SER A 44 -10.77 13.11 7.36
CA SER A 44 -11.82 13.83 6.62
C SER A 44 -13.20 13.36 7.07
N HIS A 45 -14.26 13.91 6.47
CA HIS A 45 -15.65 13.60 6.82
C HIS A 45 -16.01 12.10 6.80
N ASN A 46 -15.28 11.28 6.06
CA ASN A 46 -15.49 9.83 6.01
C ASN A 46 -14.19 9.02 6.02
N THR A 47 -13.05 9.61 6.38
CA THR A 47 -11.77 8.89 6.43
C THR A 47 -11.13 9.08 7.80
N SER A 48 -10.61 8.00 8.37
CA SER A 48 -9.85 8.03 9.62
C SER A 48 -8.57 7.21 9.50
N LYS A 49 -7.57 7.60 10.29
CA LYS A 49 -6.38 6.81 10.59
C LYS A 49 -6.66 5.94 11.82
N TYR A 50 -6.33 4.67 11.73
CA TYR A 50 -6.50 3.67 12.78
C TYR A 50 -5.13 3.11 13.15
N ARG A 51 -4.71 3.31 14.39
CA ARG A 51 -3.43 2.80 14.90
C ARG A 51 -3.64 1.55 15.72
N PHE A 52 -3.01 0.48 15.30
CA PHE A 52 -3.10 -0.82 15.96
C PHE A 52 -1.79 -1.18 16.64
N GLN A 53 -1.88 -1.66 17.87
CA GLN A 53 -0.74 -2.08 18.68
C GLN A 53 -0.19 -3.43 18.18
N LEU A 54 1.13 -3.52 17.99
CA LEU A 54 1.86 -4.77 17.79
C LEU A 54 2.17 -5.44 19.14
N PRO A 55 2.47 -6.76 19.17
CA PRO A 55 2.67 -7.49 20.42
C PRO A 55 3.74 -6.91 21.35
N HIS A 56 4.84 -6.39 20.79
CA HIS A 56 5.91 -5.76 21.55
C HIS A 56 6.19 -4.32 21.06
N PRO A 57 6.63 -3.40 21.95
CA PRO A 57 6.96 -2.03 21.58
C PRO A 57 8.04 -1.89 20.51
N ASP A 58 8.93 -2.88 20.39
CA ASP A 58 10.01 -2.92 19.40
C ASP A 58 9.66 -3.68 18.11
N ASP A 59 8.46 -4.28 18.04
CA ASP A 59 8.05 -4.99 16.84
C ASP A 59 7.83 -4.01 15.68
N VAL A 60 8.11 -4.50 14.47
CA VAL A 60 7.68 -3.88 13.21
C VAL A 60 6.74 -4.84 12.51
N LEU A 61 5.79 -4.32 11.73
CA LEU A 61 4.89 -5.17 10.95
C LEU A 61 5.70 -5.99 9.92
N GLY A 62 6.76 -5.38 9.35
CA GLY A 62 7.68 -6.00 8.40
C GLY A 62 6.98 -6.48 7.13
N LEU A 63 6.09 -5.65 6.61
CA LEU A 63 5.36 -5.94 5.39
C LEU A 63 6.27 -5.59 4.20
N PRO A 64 6.58 -6.52 3.28
CA PRO A 64 7.30 -6.18 2.07
C PRO A 64 6.62 -5.04 1.31
N ILE A 65 7.41 -4.16 0.70
CA ILE A 65 6.91 -2.95 0.05
C ILE A 65 6.05 -3.29 -1.17
N GLY A 66 4.82 -2.82 -1.19
CA GLY A 66 3.77 -3.12 -2.16
C GLY A 66 2.87 -4.30 -1.77
N GLN A 67 3.09 -4.92 -0.62
CA GLN A 67 2.16 -5.89 -0.06
C GLN A 67 1.15 -5.21 0.84
N HIS A 68 0.08 -5.94 1.16
CA HIS A 68 -1.02 -5.48 1.99
C HIS A 68 -1.39 -6.54 3.03
N ILE A 69 -2.30 -6.20 3.93
CA ILE A 69 -2.92 -7.12 4.88
C ILE A 69 -4.39 -7.33 4.53
N SER A 70 -4.98 -8.40 5.06
CA SER A 70 -6.41 -8.66 4.98
C SER A 70 -7.03 -8.53 6.37
N ILE A 71 -8.02 -7.65 6.51
CA ILE A 71 -8.92 -7.62 7.67
C ILE A 71 -10.07 -8.58 7.39
N MET A 72 -10.43 -9.38 8.38
CA MET A 72 -11.56 -10.29 8.32
C MET A 72 -12.54 -10.02 9.46
N ALA A 73 -13.82 -10.06 9.13
CA ALA A 73 -14.90 -10.03 10.11
C ALA A 73 -16.05 -10.94 9.68
N GLU A 74 -16.74 -11.50 10.66
CA GLU A 74 -18.01 -12.17 10.43
C GLU A 74 -19.13 -11.13 10.40
N ILE A 75 -19.86 -11.07 9.28
CA ILE A 75 -20.97 -10.14 9.08
C ILE A 75 -22.16 -10.96 8.55
N ASN A 76 -23.25 -10.99 9.31
CA ASN A 76 -24.46 -11.76 9.00
C ASN A 76 -24.17 -13.26 8.75
N GLY A 77 -23.35 -13.88 9.61
CA GLY A 77 -22.96 -15.29 9.50
C GLY A 77 -22.01 -15.62 8.34
N LYS A 78 -21.49 -14.61 7.63
CA LYS A 78 -20.54 -14.78 6.53
C LYS A 78 -19.19 -14.18 6.89
N GLN A 79 -18.12 -14.92 6.64
CA GLN A 79 -16.77 -14.39 6.75
C GLN A 79 -16.45 -13.47 5.57
N ILE A 80 -16.22 -12.20 5.86
CA ILE A 80 -15.90 -11.17 4.88
C ILE A 80 -14.46 -10.74 5.09
N SER A 81 -13.68 -10.75 4.01
CA SER A 81 -12.28 -10.30 4.02
C SER A 81 -12.10 -9.13 3.06
N ARG A 82 -11.35 -8.10 3.47
CA ARG A 82 -10.96 -6.96 2.63
C ARG A 82 -9.48 -6.63 2.80
N SER A 83 -8.84 -6.20 1.72
CA SER A 83 -7.43 -5.82 1.69
C SER A 83 -7.24 -4.37 2.10
N TYR A 84 -6.21 -4.11 2.91
CA TYR A 84 -5.80 -2.78 3.33
C TYR A 84 -4.28 -2.69 3.33
N THR A 85 -3.74 -1.60 2.79
CA THR A 85 -2.30 -1.35 2.82
C THR A 85 -1.98 -0.46 4.03
N PRO A 86 -1.12 -0.93 4.96
CA PRO A 86 -0.62 -0.09 6.04
C PRO A 86 0.11 1.14 5.51
N THR A 87 -0.12 2.25 6.18
CA THR A 87 0.49 3.57 5.91
C THR A 87 1.60 3.91 6.89
N SER A 88 1.90 3.06 7.87
CA SER A 88 3.10 3.19 8.70
C SER A 88 4.31 2.59 7.98
N SER A 89 5.48 3.21 8.11
CA SER A 89 6.75 2.60 7.73
C SER A 89 7.27 1.71 8.88
N ASP A 90 8.20 0.81 8.58
CA ASP A 90 8.90 0.01 9.60
C ASP A 90 9.84 0.86 10.49
N GLN A 91 9.89 2.18 10.31
CA GLN A 91 10.54 3.09 11.27
C GLN A 91 9.68 3.31 12.52
N GLY A 92 8.34 3.20 12.39
CA GLY A 92 7.44 3.18 13.53
C GLY A 92 7.46 1.80 14.18
N LYS A 93 7.84 1.73 15.46
CA LYS A 93 7.87 0.49 16.24
C LYS A 93 6.64 0.36 17.13
N GLY A 94 6.20 -0.87 17.37
CA GLY A 94 5.13 -1.20 18.30
C GLY A 94 3.72 -0.93 17.78
N TYR A 95 3.57 -0.42 16.55
CA TYR A 95 2.26 -0.19 15.94
C TYR A 95 2.29 -0.26 14.41
N PHE A 96 1.10 -0.30 13.82
CA PHE A 96 0.92 0.03 12.40
C PHE A 96 -0.35 0.87 12.21
N ASP A 97 -0.34 1.69 11.16
CA ASP A 97 -1.43 2.62 10.86
C ASP A 97 -2.18 2.21 9.58
N LEU A 98 -3.51 2.24 9.62
CA LEU A 98 -4.38 2.08 8.44
C LEU A 98 -5.17 3.36 8.19
N VAL A 99 -5.18 3.84 6.95
CA VAL A 99 -6.04 4.95 6.52
C VAL A 99 -7.22 4.36 5.75
N ILE A 100 -8.41 4.46 6.33
CA ILE A 100 -9.61 3.78 5.80
C ILE A 100 -10.74 4.80 5.64
N LYS A 101 -11.26 4.85 4.42
CA LYS A 101 -12.49 5.56 4.07
C LYS A 101 -13.69 4.66 4.38
N SER A 102 -14.57 5.16 5.23
CA SER A 102 -15.86 4.54 5.57
C SER A 102 -16.86 4.76 4.44
N TYR A 103 -17.65 3.72 4.19
CA TYR A 103 -18.74 3.75 3.21
C TYR A 103 -19.99 3.27 3.93
N PRO A 104 -21.12 4.00 3.88
CA PRO A 104 -22.36 3.60 4.59
C PRO A 104 -22.87 2.20 4.22
N THR A 105 -22.64 1.79 2.97
CA THR A 105 -23.00 0.47 2.43
C THR A 105 -21.83 -0.51 2.41
N GLY A 106 -20.67 -0.11 2.94
CA GLY A 106 -19.48 -0.96 2.99
C GLY A 106 -19.56 -1.94 4.15
N ASN A 107 -18.99 -3.14 3.96
CA ASN A 107 -18.96 -4.17 4.99
C ASN A 107 -17.87 -3.85 6.04
N ILE A 108 -16.61 -4.17 5.72
CA ILE A 108 -15.49 -3.97 6.64
C ILE A 108 -15.23 -2.48 6.92
N SER A 109 -15.37 -1.60 5.92
CA SER A 109 -15.13 -0.16 6.12
C SER A 109 -16.09 0.47 7.13
N LYS A 110 -17.35 0.01 7.18
CA LYS A 110 -18.33 0.46 8.18
C LYS A 110 -17.99 -0.10 9.56
N LEU A 111 -17.66 -1.39 9.64
CA LEU A 111 -17.20 -2.01 10.88
C LEU A 111 -15.99 -1.26 11.47
N MET A 112 -15.02 -0.91 10.63
CA MET A 112 -13.85 -0.14 11.05
C MET A 112 -14.24 1.22 11.65
N ASP A 113 -15.22 1.89 11.07
CA ASP A 113 -15.71 3.17 11.57
C ASP A 113 -16.43 3.06 12.92
N GLU A 114 -17.10 1.94 13.17
CA GLU A 114 -17.79 1.65 14.43
C GLU A 114 -16.83 1.22 15.56
N LEU A 115 -15.57 0.89 15.25
CA LEU A 115 -14.56 0.49 16.25
C LEU A 115 -14.26 1.62 17.24
N LYS A 116 -14.16 1.23 18.51
CA LYS A 116 -13.70 2.09 19.61
C LYS A 116 -12.27 1.74 19.99
N VAL A 117 -11.53 2.73 20.50
CA VAL A 117 -10.22 2.48 21.11
C VAL A 117 -10.40 1.44 22.22
N GLY A 118 -9.62 0.37 22.17
CA GLY A 118 -9.81 -0.81 23.02
C GLY A 118 -10.21 -2.07 22.25
N ASP A 119 -10.95 -1.92 21.15
CA ASP A 119 -11.44 -3.04 20.34
C ASP A 119 -10.29 -3.70 19.55
N SER A 120 -10.54 -4.90 19.02
CA SER A 120 -9.54 -5.63 18.23
C SER A 120 -10.10 -6.12 16.90
N ILE A 121 -9.20 -6.26 15.92
CA ILE A 121 -9.52 -6.84 14.61
C ILE A 121 -8.64 -8.02 14.27
N GLY A 122 -9.20 -8.98 13.54
CA GLY A 122 -8.47 -10.12 12.99
C GLY A 122 -7.77 -9.75 11.68
N ILE A 123 -6.45 -9.86 11.66
CA ILE A 123 -5.61 -9.53 10.49
C ILE A 123 -4.83 -10.75 10.03
N ARG A 124 -4.69 -10.87 8.71
CA ARG A 124 -3.84 -11.87 8.04
C ARG A 124 -2.95 -11.20 7.01
N GLY A 125 -1.67 -11.57 6.96
CA GLY A 125 -0.73 -11.07 5.97
C GLY A 125 0.70 -11.59 6.21
N PRO A 126 1.67 -11.20 5.35
CA PRO A 126 1.47 -10.36 4.15
C PRO A 126 0.63 -11.02 3.04
N LYS A 127 0.06 -10.18 2.16
CA LYS A 127 -0.69 -10.56 0.96
C LYS A 127 -0.28 -9.68 -0.23
N GLY A 128 -0.45 -10.19 -1.44
CA GLY A 128 -0.11 -9.48 -2.69
C GLY A 128 1.23 -9.94 -3.25
N ASN A 129 1.38 -9.79 -4.58
CA ASN A 129 2.55 -10.28 -5.31
C ASN A 129 3.55 -9.16 -5.63
N PHE A 130 3.16 -7.90 -5.47
CA PHE A 130 4.07 -6.78 -5.67
C PHE A 130 5.09 -6.74 -4.53
N ALA A 131 6.36 -6.70 -4.89
CA ALA A 131 7.46 -6.57 -3.95
C ALA A 131 8.49 -5.63 -4.58
N TYR A 132 8.42 -4.34 -4.23
CA TYR A 132 9.32 -3.35 -4.77
C TYR A 132 10.78 -3.70 -4.44
N LYS A 133 11.67 -3.52 -5.41
CA LYS A 133 13.11 -3.60 -5.23
C LYS A 133 13.72 -2.33 -5.79
N ARG A 134 14.73 -1.80 -5.09
CA ARG A 134 15.49 -0.63 -5.51
C ARG A 134 15.86 -0.71 -6.99
N ASN A 135 15.62 0.37 -7.75
CA ASN A 135 15.98 0.49 -9.17
C ASN A 135 15.41 -0.64 -10.06
N MET A 136 14.33 -1.33 -9.66
CA MET A 136 13.77 -2.43 -10.47
C MET A 136 13.27 -1.98 -11.85
N VAL A 137 12.96 -0.70 -12.01
CA VAL A 137 12.58 -0.02 -13.25
C VAL A 137 13.08 1.42 -13.21
N LYS A 138 13.22 2.06 -14.38
CA LYS A 138 13.64 3.47 -14.46
C LYS A 138 12.55 4.43 -14.01
N ALA A 139 11.29 4.14 -14.34
CA ALA A 139 10.17 4.99 -13.97
C ALA A 139 8.92 4.20 -13.61
N ILE A 140 8.12 4.77 -12.71
CA ILE A 140 6.83 4.25 -12.29
C ILE A 140 5.77 5.34 -12.47
N GLY A 141 4.81 5.09 -13.36
CA GLY A 141 3.54 5.80 -13.35
C GLY A 141 2.62 5.21 -12.28
N MET A 142 1.91 6.05 -11.55
CA MET A 142 0.93 5.64 -10.55
C MET A 142 -0.38 6.38 -10.82
N ILE A 143 -1.50 5.65 -10.83
CA ILE A 143 -2.83 6.24 -10.91
C ILE A 143 -3.64 5.75 -9.72
N ALA A 144 -3.91 6.66 -8.78
CA ALA A 144 -4.59 6.38 -7.53
C ALA A 144 -5.95 7.08 -7.48
N GLY A 145 -6.95 6.41 -6.90
CA GLY A 145 -8.25 7.00 -6.58
C GLY A 145 -8.61 6.85 -5.11
N GLY A 146 -8.86 7.94 -4.40
CA GLY A 146 -9.22 7.92 -2.97
C GLY A 146 -8.20 7.16 -2.10
N THR A 147 -8.63 6.12 -1.38
CA THR A 147 -7.74 5.29 -0.54
C THR A 147 -6.75 4.43 -1.33
N GLY A 148 -6.86 4.39 -2.66
CA GLY A 148 -5.87 3.78 -3.55
C GLY A 148 -4.48 4.42 -3.47
N ILE A 149 -4.35 5.58 -2.80
CA ILE A 149 -3.05 6.19 -2.50
C ILE A 149 -2.18 5.35 -1.56
N THR A 150 -2.79 4.52 -0.70
CA THR A 150 -2.06 3.80 0.36
C THR A 150 -0.96 2.84 -0.15
N PRO A 151 -1.17 1.96 -1.16
CA PRO A 151 -0.07 1.21 -1.77
C PRO A 151 0.97 2.10 -2.46
N MET A 152 0.53 3.21 -3.08
CA MET A 152 1.44 4.14 -3.76
C MET A 152 2.38 4.81 -2.78
N LEU A 153 1.86 5.32 -1.66
CA LEU A 153 2.61 5.99 -0.61
C LEU A 153 3.73 5.10 -0.05
N GLN A 154 3.46 3.80 0.12
CA GLN A 154 4.46 2.84 0.61
C GLN A 154 5.67 2.76 -0.35
N ILE A 155 5.40 2.77 -1.66
CA ILE A 155 6.44 2.73 -2.71
C ILE A 155 7.13 4.09 -2.82
N ILE A 156 6.38 5.20 -2.84
CA ILE A 156 6.91 6.57 -2.94
C ILE A 156 7.89 6.84 -1.79
N ARG A 157 7.50 6.53 -0.55
CA ARG A 157 8.38 6.71 0.62
C ARG A 157 9.62 5.83 0.56
N THR A 158 9.49 4.60 0.09
CA THR A 158 10.65 3.69 -0.04
C THR A 158 11.67 4.25 -1.01
N ILE A 159 11.22 4.73 -2.17
CA ILE A 159 12.08 5.28 -3.22
C ILE A 159 12.68 6.62 -2.79
N CYS A 160 11.86 7.56 -2.30
CA CYS A 160 12.32 8.92 -1.99
C CYS A 160 13.25 9.00 -0.77
N ASN A 161 13.17 8.03 0.16
CA ASN A 161 14.05 7.98 1.34
C ASN A 161 15.34 7.19 1.10
N ASP A 162 15.52 6.60 -0.08
CA ASP A 162 16.70 5.82 -0.43
C ASP A 162 17.58 6.58 -1.42
N PRO A 163 18.73 7.15 -0.99
CA PRO A 163 19.58 7.96 -1.86
C PRO A 163 20.20 7.17 -3.03
N LEU A 164 20.20 5.84 -2.95
CA LEU A 164 20.71 4.95 -4.00
C LEU A 164 19.61 4.53 -4.99
N ASP A 165 18.36 4.87 -4.71
CA ASP A 165 17.24 4.64 -5.61
C ASP A 165 17.09 5.82 -6.58
N LYS A 166 17.09 5.53 -7.88
CA LYS A 166 17.00 6.48 -8.98
C LYS A 166 15.70 6.32 -9.76
N THR A 167 14.79 5.44 -9.32
CA THR A 167 13.48 5.28 -9.95
C THR A 167 12.70 6.60 -9.88
N LYS A 168 12.25 7.09 -11.03
CA LYS A 168 11.35 8.26 -11.11
C LYS A 168 9.90 7.85 -10.91
N ILE A 169 9.13 8.69 -10.24
CA ILE A 169 7.72 8.44 -9.93
C ILE A 169 6.87 9.60 -10.42
N ASN A 170 5.81 9.26 -11.13
CA ASN A 170 4.76 10.18 -11.51
C ASN A 170 3.42 9.66 -11.01
N LEU A 171 2.77 10.41 -10.14
CA LEU A 171 1.47 10.06 -9.57
C LEU A 171 0.38 10.95 -10.15
N ILE A 172 -0.66 10.35 -10.74
CA ILE A 172 -1.96 10.97 -10.93
C ILE A 172 -2.84 10.55 -9.74
N PHE A 173 -3.30 11.51 -8.94
CA PHE A 173 -4.15 11.25 -7.79
C PHE A 173 -5.53 11.89 -7.96
N ALA A 174 -6.54 11.03 -8.13
CA ALA A 174 -7.91 11.44 -8.43
C ALA A 174 -8.82 11.33 -7.21
N ASN A 175 -9.57 12.39 -6.95
CA ASN A 175 -10.53 12.50 -5.84
C ASN A 175 -11.80 13.22 -6.28
N VAL A 176 -12.89 13.12 -5.50
CA VAL A 176 -14.15 13.79 -5.86
C VAL A 176 -14.03 15.28 -5.58
N THR A 177 -13.66 15.67 -4.37
CA THR A 177 -13.43 17.08 -3.99
C THR A 177 -12.01 17.28 -3.44
N LYS A 178 -11.63 18.55 -3.22
CA LYS A 178 -10.35 18.92 -2.60
C LYS A 178 -10.18 18.31 -1.20
N ASP A 179 -11.27 18.24 -0.43
CA ASP A 179 -11.28 17.69 0.94
C ASP A 179 -11.15 16.16 0.98
N ASP A 180 -11.31 15.49 -0.16
CA ASP A 180 -11.08 14.06 -0.30
C ASP A 180 -9.61 13.71 -0.57
N ILE A 181 -8.72 14.68 -0.80
CA ILE A 181 -7.30 14.42 -1.10
C ILE A 181 -6.59 14.01 0.19
N LEU A 182 -6.45 12.70 0.37
CA LEU A 182 -5.79 12.11 1.53
C LEU A 182 -4.28 12.36 1.49
N LEU A 183 -3.69 12.75 2.61
CA LEU A 183 -2.24 12.91 2.77
C LEU A 183 -1.61 13.97 1.84
N LYS A 184 -2.39 14.98 1.44
CA LYS A 184 -1.96 16.01 0.49
C LYS A 184 -0.67 16.71 0.91
N ASP A 185 -0.61 17.20 2.15
CA ASP A 185 0.54 17.97 2.65
C ASP A 185 1.82 17.13 2.62
N GLU A 186 1.73 15.84 2.97
CA GLU A 186 2.84 14.91 2.89
C GLU A 186 3.29 14.67 1.45
N LEU A 187 2.35 14.45 0.52
CA LEU A 187 2.68 14.25 -0.89
C LEU A 187 3.34 15.49 -1.50
N ASP A 188 2.84 16.69 -1.17
CA ASP A 188 3.41 17.96 -1.63
C ASP A 188 4.82 18.18 -1.07
N GLU A 189 5.03 17.91 0.22
CA GLU A 189 6.34 18.02 0.86
C GLU A 189 7.36 17.05 0.23
N MET A 190 6.96 15.80 -0.01
CA MET A 190 7.82 14.81 -0.67
C MET A 190 8.12 15.20 -2.11
N SER A 191 7.13 15.70 -2.86
CA SER A 191 7.35 16.15 -4.23
C SER A 191 8.26 17.36 -4.30
N ALA A 192 8.15 18.31 -3.35
CA ALA A 192 9.04 19.46 -3.26
C ALA A 192 10.49 19.04 -2.91
N LYS A 193 10.67 18.13 -1.95
CA LYS A 193 11.99 17.63 -1.53
C LYS A 193 12.68 16.78 -2.60
N SER A 194 11.91 16.05 -3.41
CA SER A 194 12.42 15.12 -4.41
C SER A 194 11.95 15.47 -5.82
N ALA A 195 11.93 16.75 -6.20
CA ALA A 195 11.27 17.25 -7.42
C ALA A 195 11.76 16.62 -8.74
N GLU A 196 13.01 16.15 -8.79
CA GLU A 196 13.56 15.42 -9.95
C GLU A 196 13.11 13.96 -10.03
N GLN A 197 12.67 13.39 -8.89
CA GLN A 197 12.37 11.98 -8.71
C GLN A 197 10.89 11.70 -8.45
N PHE A 198 10.12 12.60 -7.83
CA PHE A 198 8.71 12.41 -7.54
C PHE A 198 7.88 13.64 -7.91
N ARG A 199 6.87 13.41 -8.76
CA ARG A 199 5.85 14.40 -9.13
C ARG A 199 4.47 13.86 -8.84
N VAL A 200 3.62 14.71 -8.28
CA VAL A 200 2.19 14.44 -8.08
C VAL A 200 1.35 15.42 -8.91
N HIS A 201 0.34 14.88 -9.58
CA HIS A 201 -0.67 15.62 -10.31
C HIS A 201 -2.04 15.27 -9.78
N TYR A 202 -2.80 16.28 -9.35
CA TYR A 202 -4.11 16.09 -8.73
C TYR A 202 -5.23 16.29 -9.76
N VAL A 203 -6.23 15.41 -9.72
CA VAL A 203 -7.43 15.49 -10.56
C VAL A 203 -8.67 15.47 -9.66
N LEU A 204 -9.57 16.45 -9.86
CA LEU A 204 -10.80 16.55 -9.07
C LEU A 204 -12.04 16.39 -9.94
N GLU A 205 -12.95 15.50 -9.57
CA GLU A 205 -14.24 15.37 -10.28
C GLU A 205 -15.10 16.63 -10.11
N LYS A 206 -15.10 17.20 -8.90
CA LYS A 206 -15.87 18.38 -8.49
C LYS A 206 -14.93 19.42 -7.87
N PRO A 207 -14.13 20.11 -8.69
CA PRO A 207 -13.16 21.09 -8.20
C PRO A 207 -13.85 22.35 -7.66
N PRO A 208 -13.24 23.05 -6.68
CA PRO A 208 -13.64 24.41 -6.33
C PRO A 208 -13.29 25.39 -7.47
N LYS A 209 -13.87 26.60 -7.43
CA LYS A 209 -13.72 27.60 -8.51
C LYS A 209 -12.27 28.06 -8.74
N ASP A 210 -11.44 28.01 -7.71
CA ASP A 210 -10.02 28.40 -7.71
C ASP A 210 -9.07 27.25 -8.08
N TRP A 211 -9.60 26.09 -8.48
CA TRP A 211 -8.80 24.94 -8.85
C TRP A 211 -8.05 25.16 -10.17
N THR A 212 -6.74 25.00 -10.13
CA THR A 212 -5.86 25.14 -11.29
C THR A 212 -5.40 23.80 -11.87
N GLY A 213 -5.76 22.69 -11.24
CA GLY A 213 -5.46 21.34 -11.72
C GLY A 213 -6.53 20.83 -12.68
N ASP A 214 -6.39 19.57 -13.07
CA ASP A 214 -7.34 18.94 -13.97
C ASP A 214 -8.68 18.62 -13.29
N ALA A 215 -9.75 18.67 -14.09
CA ALA A 215 -11.12 18.44 -13.66
C ALA A 215 -11.75 17.22 -14.34
N GLY A 216 -12.65 16.54 -13.64
CA GLY A 216 -13.38 15.38 -14.13
C GLY A 216 -12.71 14.04 -13.79
N LEU A 217 -12.90 13.06 -14.68
CA LEU A 217 -12.28 11.74 -14.56
C LEU A 217 -10.90 11.73 -15.23
N VAL A 218 -10.02 10.83 -14.80
CA VAL A 218 -8.69 10.65 -15.42
C VAL A 218 -8.84 10.29 -16.89
N THR A 219 -8.26 11.10 -17.78
CA THR A 219 -8.33 10.92 -19.23
C THR A 219 -7.05 10.32 -19.82
N GLN A 220 -7.12 9.87 -21.06
CA GLN A 220 -5.97 9.40 -21.82
C GLN A 220 -4.87 10.47 -21.94
N GLU A 221 -5.27 11.72 -22.17
CA GLU A 221 -4.33 12.84 -22.32
C GLU A 221 -3.59 13.13 -21.01
N MET A 222 -4.27 13.05 -19.87
CA MET A 222 -3.64 13.19 -18.55
C MET A 222 -2.61 12.09 -18.33
N ILE A 223 -2.93 10.84 -18.67
CA ILE A 223 -2.00 9.71 -18.54
C ILE A 223 -0.78 9.92 -19.45
N LYS A 224 -1.00 10.32 -20.71
CA LYS A 224 0.09 10.60 -21.66
C LYS A 224 1.00 11.75 -21.20
N THR A 225 0.42 12.78 -20.60
CA THR A 225 1.13 13.97 -20.15
C THR A 225 1.93 13.71 -18.87
N HIS A 226 1.33 12.99 -17.91
CA HIS A 226 1.89 12.89 -16.57
C HIS A 226 2.61 11.57 -16.28
N CYS A 227 2.27 10.46 -16.95
CA CYS A 227 2.92 9.16 -16.73
C CYS A 227 4.03 8.87 -17.76
N PRO A 228 5.03 8.01 -17.43
CA PRO A 228 6.04 7.58 -18.39
C PRO A 228 5.42 6.83 -19.56
N ALA A 229 5.86 7.10 -20.79
CA ALA A 229 5.40 6.35 -21.96
C ALA A 229 5.67 4.83 -21.83
N PRO A 230 4.88 3.95 -22.49
CA PRO A 230 5.11 2.51 -22.45
C PRO A 230 6.52 2.13 -22.91
N ALA A 231 7.22 1.35 -22.09
CA ALA A 231 8.55 0.80 -22.36
C ALA A 231 8.79 -0.46 -21.51
N ASP A 232 9.86 -1.21 -21.76
CA ASP A 232 10.16 -2.44 -21.01
C ASP A 232 10.67 -2.15 -19.58
N ASP A 233 11.28 -0.98 -19.36
CA ASP A 233 11.88 -0.56 -18.10
C ASP A 233 11.02 0.44 -17.31
N ILE A 234 9.70 0.41 -17.52
CA ILE A 234 8.71 1.19 -16.77
C ILE A 234 7.61 0.29 -16.20
N LYS A 235 6.95 0.76 -15.15
CA LYS A 235 5.71 0.17 -14.65
C LYS A 235 4.60 1.20 -14.50
N LEU A 236 3.36 0.77 -14.70
CA LEU A 236 2.18 1.54 -14.39
C LEU A 236 1.39 0.86 -13.27
N LEU A 237 1.19 1.55 -12.16
CA LEU A 237 0.53 1.03 -10.96
C LEU A 237 -0.85 1.65 -10.80
N LEU A 238 -1.87 0.81 -10.64
CA LEU A 238 -3.26 1.24 -10.55
C LEU A 238 -3.87 0.80 -9.22
N CYS A 239 -4.51 1.72 -8.49
CA CYS A 239 -5.32 1.37 -7.33
C CYS A 239 -6.46 2.38 -7.13
N GLY A 240 -7.69 1.91 -6.97
CA GLY A 240 -8.84 2.77 -6.81
C GLY A 240 -10.17 2.02 -6.96
N PRO A 241 -11.30 2.74 -7.00
CA PRO A 241 -12.61 2.13 -7.20
C PRO A 241 -12.68 1.28 -8.47
N GLN A 242 -13.38 0.15 -8.42
CA GLN A 242 -13.51 -0.77 -9.56
C GLN A 242 -13.99 -0.11 -10.87
N PRO A 243 -14.96 0.84 -10.86
CA PRO A 243 -15.33 1.57 -12.08
C PRO A 243 -14.16 2.35 -12.70
N MET A 244 -13.35 3.04 -11.87
CA MET A 244 -12.17 3.76 -12.33
C MET A 244 -11.15 2.81 -12.95
N ILE A 245 -10.83 1.69 -12.30
CA ILE A 245 -9.88 0.70 -12.83
C ILE A 245 -10.34 0.14 -14.18
N LYS A 246 -11.64 -0.13 -14.35
CA LYS A 246 -12.19 -0.62 -15.63
C LYS A 246 -11.99 0.40 -16.75
N MET A 247 -12.24 1.68 -16.50
CA MET A 247 -12.05 2.75 -17.49
C MET A 247 -10.57 2.92 -17.85
N LEU A 248 -9.69 2.94 -16.83
CA LEU A 248 -8.24 3.09 -17.04
C LEU A 248 -7.65 1.98 -17.91
N ILE A 249 -8.14 0.73 -17.78
CA ILE A 249 -7.66 -0.38 -18.61
C ILE A 249 -7.88 -0.11 -20.11
N SER A 250 -8.99 0.52 -20.51
CA SER A 250 -9.20 0.89 -21.92
C SER A 250 -8.19 1.97 -22.35
N ALA A 251 -8.15 3.06 -21.60
CA ALA A 251 -7.32 4.23 -21.93
C ALA A 251 -5.82 3.90 -22.02
N ILE A 252 -5.28 3.10 -21.09
CA ILE A 252 -3.86 2.71 -21.12
C ILE A 252 -3.57 1.73 -22.26
N THR A 253 -4.52 0.86 -22.63
CA THR A 253 -4.32 -0.08 -23.74
C THR A 253 -4.25 0.68 -25.06
N GLU A 254 -5.10 1.70 -25.24
CA GLU A 254 -5.06 2.60 -26.39
C GLU A 254 -3.78 3.45 -26.45
N LEU A 255 -3.17 3.74 -25.30
CA LEU A 255 -1.85 4.38 -25.21
C LEU A 255 -0.66 3.44 -25.49
N GLY A 256 -0.91 2.14 -25.68
CA GLY A 256 0.13 1.15 -25.98
C GLY A 256 0.74 0.47 -24.76
N TYR A 257 0.19 0.65 -23.55
CA TYR A 257 0.59 -0.17 -22.41
C TYR A 257 0.07 -1.61 -22.59
N VAL A 258 0.82 -2.59 -22.07
CA VAL A 258 0.41 -4.00 -22.08
C VAL A 258 -0.85 -4.16 -21.21
N ARG A 259 -1.91 -4.68 -21.82
CA ARG A 259 -3.19 -4.89 -21.14
C ARG A 259 -3.00 -5.77 -19.88
N PRO A 260 -3.39 -5.29 -18.68
CA PRO A 260 -3.14 -6.03 -17.45
C PRO A 260 -4.03 -7.28 -17.32
N ARG A 261 -3.44 -8.37 -16.80
CA ARG A 261 -4.12 -9.63 -16.49
C ARG A 261 -5.23 -9.44 -15.45
N ALA A 262 -6.17 -10.39 -15.34
CA ALA A 262 -7.22 -10.33 -14.32
C ALA A 262 -6.65 -10.25 -12.89
N VAL A 263 -5.60 -11.03 -12.63
CA VAL A 263 -4.78 -10.99 -11.42
C VAL A 263 -3.38 -10.56 -11.80
N SER A 264 -2.94 -9.44 -11.25
CA SER A 264 -1.62 -8.87 -11.53
C SER A 264 -0.49 -9.79 -11.04
N ARG A 265 0.58 -9.85 -11.81
CA ARG A 265 1.84 -10.50 -11.44
C ARG A 265 2.99 -9.50 -11.50
N MET A 266 4.09 -9.84 -10.84
CA MET A 266 5.22 -8.95 -10.68
C MET A 266 5.89 -8.54 -12.01
N ASP A 267 5.85 -9.43 -13.01
CA ASP A 267 6.37 -9.21 -14.36
C ASP A 267 5.49 -8.28 -15.22
N ASP A 268 4.24 -8.01 -14.82
CA ASP A 268 3.34 -7.17 -15.60
C ASP A 268 3.84 -5.72 -15.68
N GLN A 269 3.82 -5.12 -16.88
CA GLN A 269 4.09 -3.69 -17.06
C GLN A 269 3.04 -2.86 -16.31
N VAL A 270 1.76 -3.26 -16.40
CA VAL A 270 0.66 -2.64 -15.66
C VAL A 270 0.24 -3.53 -14.49
N TYR A 271 0.40 -3.05 -13.25
CA TYR A 271 0.01 -3.77 -12.04
C TYR A 271 -1.17 -3.09 -11.35
N LYS A 272 -2.24 -3.86 -11.13
CA LYS A 272 -3.42 -3.45 -10.34
C LYS A 272 -3.30 -4.03 -8.94
N PHE A 273 -3.39 -3.17 -7.92
CA PHE A 273 -3.42 -3.57 -6.51
C PHE A 273 -4.78 -4.13 -6.09
#